data_AF-A0A212CRE3-F1
#
_entry.id   AF-A0A212CRE3-F1
#
_cell.length_a   1.000
_cell.length_b   1.000
_cell.length_c   1.000
_cell.angle_alpha   90.00
_cell.angle_beta   90.00
_cell.angle_gamma   90.00
#
_symmetry.space_group_name_H-M   'P 1'
#
loop_
_entity.id
_entity.type
_entity.pdbx_description
1 polymer ?
#
loop_
_entity_poly.entity_id
_entity_poly.type
_entity_poly.pdbx_seq_one_letter_code
_entity_poly.pdbx_strand_id
1 'polypeptide(L)'
;MLNRSWKTSVNLCALIQIPGVWDPFVKSYVEMLEFYGDRDGAREVLNNYAYDEKFPSNPNAHVYLYNFLKREKAPREKLISVLKESSCLGSRRVELQEKLVAKLSLQLLLGKKELEG
;
A
#
# COMPACT_ATOMS: atom_id res chain seq x y z
N MET A 1 -10.76 18.00 29.44
CA MET A 1 -9.40 17.48 29.16
C MET A 1 -9.28 17.06 27.68
N LEU A 2 -9.33 18.00 26.73
CA LEU A 2 -9.35 17.72 25.28
C LEU A 2 -8.02 18.02 24.55
N ASN A 3 -7.01 18.54 25.24
CA ASN A 3 -5.81 19.11 24.62
C ASN A 3 -4.67 18.10 24.33
N ARG A 4 -4.79 16.82 24.73
CA ARG A 4 -3.74 15.81 24.45
C ARG A 4 -4.05 14.92 23.23
N SER A 5 -5.32 14.64 22.94
CA SER A 5 -5.70 13.68 21.89
C SER A 5 -5.33 14.15 20.48
N TRP A 6 -5.52 15.44 20.17
CA TRP A 6 -5.19 16.00 18.86
C TRP A 6 -3.69 16.04 18.55
N LYS A 7 -2.82 16.24 19.56
CA LYS A 7 -1.36 16.24 19.35
C LYS A 7 -0.85 14.88 18.87
N THR A 8 -1.42 13.79 19.38
CA THR A 8 -1.08 12.44 18.94
C THR A 8 -1.63 12.13 17.54
N SER A 9 -2.84 12.61 17.21
CA SER A 9 -3.42 12.40 15.88
C SER A 9 -2.70 13.20 14.79
N VAL A 10 -2.25 14.43 15.08
CA VAL A 10 -1.43 15.25 14.18
C VAL A 10 -0.09 14.57 13.91
N ASN A 11 0.54 13.98 14.92
CA ASN A 11 1.80 13.25 14.76
C ASN A 11 1.62 11.96 13.92
N LEU A 12 0.50 11.25 14.08
CA LEU A 12 0.22 10.04 13.29
C LEU A 12 -0.06 10.37 11.82
N CYS A 13 -0.82 11.43 11.55
CA CYS A 13 -1.09 11.92 10.20
C CYS A 13 0.20 12.28 9.46
N ALA A 14 1.10 13.04 10.11
CA ALA A 14 2.39 13.40 9.53
C ALA A 14 3.27 12.17 9.25
N LEU A 15 3.23 11.15 10.12
CA LEU A 15 4.02 9.92 9.96
C LEU A 15 3.55 9.10 8.76
N ILE A 16 2.24 8.91 8.59
CA ILE A 16 1.71 8.10 7.48
C ILE A 16 1.82 8.79 6.11
N GLN A 17 2.11 10.09 6.08
CA GLN A 17 2.40 10.83 4.85
C GLN A 17 3.85 10.62 4.35
N ILE A 18 4.73 10.06 5.18
CA ILE A 18 6.10 9.72 4.77
C ILE A 18 6.05 8.45 3.90
N PRO A 19 6.64 8.43 2.70
CA PRO A 19 6.68 7.24 1.85
C PRO A 19 7.18 5.99 2.60
N GLY A 20 6.34 4.95 2.64
CA GLY A 20 6.65 3.71 3.35
C GLY A 20 5.46 2.77 3.46
N VAL A 21 5.69 1.57 4.00
CA VAL A 21 4.63 0.61 4.32
C VAL A 21 4.25 0.77 5.80
N TRP A 22 3.07 1.33 6.05
CA TRP A 22 2.60 1.77 7.35
C TRP A 22 1.31 1.06 7.80
N ASP A 23 1.09 -0.19 7.38
CA ASP A 23 -0.18 -0.92 7.53
C ASP A 23 -0.84 -0.81 8.92
N PRO A 24 -0.15 -1.04 10.06
CA PRO A 24 -0.78 -0.92 11.38
C PRO A 24 -1.22 0.52 11.71
N PHE A 25 -0.43 1.51 11.29
CA PHE A 25 -0.65 2.92 11.56
C PHE A 25 -1.77 3.49 10.70
N VAL A 26 -1.79 3.14 9.41
CA VAL A 26 -2.87 3.52 8.48
C VAL A 26 -4.19 2.98 8.98
N LYS A 27 -4.26 1.70 9.37
CA LYS A 27 -5.48 1.11 9.93
C LYS A 27 -5.96 1.84 11.18
N SER A 28 -5.06 2.07 12.14
CA SER A 28 -5.39 2.74 13.41
C SER A 28 -5.86 4.19 13.17
N TYR A 29 -5.25 4.89 12.22
CA TYR A 29 -5.65 6.26 11.89
C TYR A 29 -7.00 6.32 11.18
N VAL A 30 -7.26 5.40 10.24
CA VAL A 30 -8.57 5.28 9.57
C VAL A 30 -9.68 4.94 10.55
N GLU A 31 -9.45 3.98 11.46
CA GLU A 31 -10.42 3.65 12.51
C GLU A 31 -10.72 4.85 13.42
N MET A 32 -9.70 5.64 13.76
CA MET A 32 -9.87 6.88 14.51
C MET A 32 -10.71 7.91 13.73
N LEU A 33 -10.46 8.11 12.43
CA LEU A 33 -11.24 9.03 11.59
C LEU A 33 -12.70 8.56 11.47
N GLU A 34 -12.94 7.27 11.23
CA GLU A 34 -14.28 6.68 11.20
C GLU A 34 -15.02 6.86 12.53
N PHE A 35 -14.32 6.70 13.67
CA PHE A 35 -14.88 6.92 15.00
C PHE A 35 -15.34 8.37 15.22
N TYR A 36 -14.58 9.35 14.75
CA TYR A 36 -14.96 10.76 14.82
C TYR A 36 -15.93 11.21 13.72
N GLY A 37 -16.33 10.30 12.82
CA GLY A 37 -17.25 10.58 11.73
C GLY A 37 -16.62 11.22 10.49
N ASP A 38 -15.28 11.35 10.45
CA ASP A 38 -14.54 11.89 9.31
C ASP A 38 -14.31 10.80 8.24
N ARG A 39 -15.39 10.46 7.53
CA ARG A 39 -15.35 9.44 6.47
C ARG A 39 -14.60 9.92 5.23
N ASP A 40 -14.63 11.21 4.93
CA ASP A 40 -13.93 11.77 3.78
C ASP A 40 -12.42 11.75 4.00
N GLY A 41 -11.95 12.11 5.19
CA GLY A 41 -10.54 11.94 5.57
C GLY A 41 -10.09 10.48 5.55
N ALA A 42 -10.91 9.56 6.07
CA ALA A 42 -10.60 8.12 6.01
C ALA A 42 -10.46 7.63 4.56
N ARG A 43 -11.34 8.09 3.67
CA ARG A 43 -11.31 7.80 2.24
C ARG A 43 -10.05 8.37 1.58
N GLU A 44 -9.69 9.61 1.88
CA GLU A 44 -8.51 10.27 1.33
C GLU A 44 -7.23 9.53 1.71
N VAL A 45 -7.05 9.22 2.99
CA VAL A 45 -5.90 8.46 3.50
C VAL A 45 -5.75 7.13 2.77
N LEU A 46 -6.84 6.37 2.62
CA LEU A 46 -6.80 5.07 1.96
C LEU A 46 -6.55 5.17 0.45
N ASN A 47 -7.07 6.19 -0.24
CA ASN A 47 -6.77 6.40 -1.66
C ASN A 47 -5.30 6.78 -1.86
N ASN A 48 -4.78 7.72 -1.08
CA ASN A 48 -3.38 8.13 -1.17
C ASN A 48 -2.45 6.95 -0.88
N TYR A 49 -2.74 6.17 0.17
CA TYR A 49 -1.92 5.01 0.52
C TYR A 49 -1.96 3.89 -0.54
N ALA A 50 -3.04 3.77 -1.32
CA ALA A 50 -3.16 2.78 -2.39
C ALA A 50 -2.60 3.25 -3.74
N TYR A 51 -2.64 4.55 -4.03
CA TYR A 51 -2.43 5.07 -5.39
C TYR A 51 -1.36 6.14 -5.54
N ASP A 52 -0.87 6.75 -4.46
CA ASP A 52 0.20 7.75 -4.57
C ASP A 52 1.52 7.04 -4.95
N GLU A 53 2.01 7.34 -6.16
CA GLU A 53 3.22 6.76 -6.74
C GLU A 53 4.50 7.03 -5.92
N LYS A 54 4.46 7.99 -4.99
CA LYS A 54 5.57 8.23 -4.05
C LYS A 54 5.73 7.07 -3.06
N PHE A 55 4.66 6.33 -2.78
CA PHE A 55 4.68 5.22 -1.84
C PHE A 55 5.11 3.93 -2.54
N PRO A 56 5.84 3.03 -1.83
CA PRO A 56 6.12 1.71 -2.36
C PRO A 56 4.81 0.95 -2.58
N SER A 57 4.76 0.19 -3.67
CA SER A 57 3.57 -0.60 -4.00
C SER A 57 3.25 -1.61 -2.89
N ASN A 58 2.01 -1.54 -2.38
CA ASN A 58 1.56 -2.36 -1.26
C ASN A 58 0.19 -3.01 -1.56
N PRO A 59 0.14 -4.35 -1.78
CA PRO A 59 -1.12 -5.05 -2.02
C PRO A 59 -2.16 -4.86 -0.90
N ASN A 60 -1.72 -4.68 0.35
CA ASN A 60 -2.62 -4.50 1.50
C ASN A 60 -3.36 -3.16 1.43
N ALA A 61 -2.75 -2.11 0.88
CA ALA A 61 -3.38 -0.80 0.75
C ALA A 61 -4.69 -0.87 -0.05
N HIS A 62 -4.68 -1.62 -1.16
CA HIS A 62 -5.87 -1.86 -1.96
C HIS A 62 -6.92 -2.71 -1.23
N VAL A 63 -6.51 -3.67 -0.41
CA VAL A 63 -7.43 -4.46 0.44
C VAL A 63 -8.14 -3.57 1.47
N TYR A 64 -7.41 -2.63 2.08
CA TYR A 64 -7.99 -1.69 3.04
C TYR A 64 -8.99 -0.75 2.37
N LEU A 65 -8.62 -0.19 1.21
CA LEU A 65 -9.51 0.65 0.42
C LEU A 65 -10.77 -0.12 -0.03
N TYR A 66 -10.62 -1.35 -0.51
CA TYR A 66 -11.75 -2.20 -0.88
C TYR A 66 -12.72 -2.41 0.29
N ASN A 67 -12.20 -2.77 1.46
CA ASN A 67 -13.02 -3.03 2.65
C ASN A 67 -13.77 -1.77 3.10
N PHE A 68 -13.13 -0.60 3.04
CA PHE A 68 -13.76 0.69 3.32
C PHE A 68 -14.89 0.99 2.32
N LEU A 69 -14.60 0.91 1.01
CA LEU A 69 -15.58 1.16 -0.05
C LEU A 69 -16.77 0.19 0.00
N LYS A 70 -16.53 -1.06 0.41
CA LYS A 70 -17.58 -2.05 0.58
C LYS A 70 -18.54 -1.65 1.71
N ARG A 71 -18.04 -1.13 2.83
CA ARG A 71 -18.88 -0.60 3.93
C ARG A 71 -19.67 0.64 3.51
N GLU A 72 -19.05 1.49 2.69
CA GLU A 72 -19.67 2.69 2.09
C GLU A 72 -20.67 2.38 0.96
N LYS A 73 -20.92 1.09 0.66
CA LYS A 73 -21.83 0.64 -0.41
C LYS A 73 -21.47 1.23 -1.78
N ALA A 74 -20.16 1.34 -2.06
CA ALA A 74 -19.69 1.79 -3.37
C ALA A 74 -20.19 0.86 -4.50
N PRO A 75 -20.33 1.38 -5.74
CA PRO A 75 -20.73 0.57 -6.89
C PRO A 75 -19.80 -0.64 -7.10
N ARG A 76 -20.37 -1.74 -7.58
CA ARG A 76 -19.65 -3.01 -7.79
C ARG A 76 -18.47 -2.84 -8.74
N GLU A 77 -18.61 -1.97 -9.74
CA GLU A 77 -17.57 -1.65 -10.73
C GLU A 77 -16.33 -1.08 -10.04
N LYS A 78 -16.53 -0.18 -9.06
CA LYS A 78 -15.46 0.43 -8.28
C LYS A 78 -14.79 -0.59 -7.34
N LEU A 79 -15.56 -1.51 -6.77
CA LEU A 79 -14.99 -2.58 -5.94
C LEU A 79 -14.12 -3.54 -6.76
N ILE A 80 -14.56 -3.87 -7.98
CA ILE A 80 -13.82 -4.73 -8.89
C ILE A 80 -12.52 -4.06 -9.37
N SER A 81 -12.54 -2.76 -9.68
CA SER A 81 -11.32 -2.05 -10.13
C SER A 81 -10.21 -2.11 -9.08
N VAL A 82 -10.54 -1.82 -7.82
CA VAL A 82 -9.59 -1.86 -6.70
C VAL A 82 -9.00 -3.28 -6.51
N LEU A 83 -9.83 -4.33 -6.64
CA LEU A 83 -9.37 -5.71 -6.51
C LEU A 83 -8.45 -6.14 -7.65
N LYS A 84 -8.75 -5.73 -8.89
CA LYS A 84 -7.92 -6.05 -10.05
C LYS A 84 -6.50 -5.50 -9.88
N GLU A 85 -6.38 -4.28 -9.40
CA GLU A 85 -5.09 -3.64 -9.16
C GLU A 85 -4.30 -4.37 -8.06
N SER A 86 -4.94 -4.71 -6.93
CA SER A 86 -4.34 -5.53 -5.86
C SER A 86 -3.78 -6.86 -6.40
N SER A 87 -4.57 -7.58 -7.21
CA SER A 87 -4.16 -8.85 -7.81
C SER A 87 -2.99 -8.70 -8.79
N CYS A 88 -2.97 -7.60 -9.56
CA CYS A 88 -1.91 -7.31 -10.52
C CYS A 88 -0.57 -7.03 -9.83
N LEU A 89 -0.59 -6.36 -8.66
CA LEU A 89 0.61 -6.13 -7.86
C LEU A 89 1.21 -7.43 -7.30
N GLY A 90 0.37 -8.37 -6.88
CA GLY A 90 0.81 -9.70 -6.48
C GLY A 90 1.54 -10.44 -7.61
N SER A 91 0.97 -10.43 -8.82
CA SER A 91 1.60 -11.05 -10.00
C SER A 91 2.90 -10.36 -10.42
N ARG A 92 2.96 -9.01 -10.42
CA ARG A 92 4.18 -8.26 -10.77
C ARG A 92 5.32 -8.54 -9.80
N ARG A 93 5.03 -8.75 -8.51
CA ARG A 93 6.06 -9.10 -7.52
C ARG A 93 6.73 -10.43 -7.84
N VAL A 94 5.95 -11.44 -8.26
CA VAL A 94 6.46 -12.74 -8.70
C VAL A 94 7.30 -12.59 -9.97
N GLU A 95 6.78 -11.87 -10.97
CA GLU A 95 7.48 -11.64 -12.24
C GLU A 95 8.82 -10.89 -12.04
N LEU A 96 8.87 -9.89 -11.15
CA LEU A 96 10.09 -9.17 -10.83
C LEU A 96 11.11 -10.05 -10.08
N GLN A 97 10.65 -10.94 -9.19
CA GLN A 97 11.53 -11.90 -8.53
C GLN A 97 12.12 -12.90 -9.54
N GLU A 98 11.29 -13.43 -10.44
CA GLU A 98 11.75 -14.32 -11.52
C GLU A 98 12.79 -13.63 -12.43
N LYS A 99 12.52 -12.38 -12.85
CA LYS A 99 13.47 -11.58 -13.64
C LYS A 99 14.77 -11.31 -12.90
N LEU A 100 14.72 -11.03 -11.59
CA LEU A 100 15.91 -10.81 -10.78
C LEU A 100 16.74 -12.09 -10.62
N VAL A 101 16.09 -13.22 -10.34
CA VAL A 101 16.73 -14.54 -10.26
C VAL A 101 17.37 -14.93 -11.60
N ALA A 102 16.66 -14.72 -12.71
CA ALA A 102 17.20 -14.96 -14.05
C ALA A 102 18.42 -14.08 -14.35
N LYS A 103 18.37 -12.79 -13.98
CA LYS A 103 19.49 -11.85 -14.18
C LYS A 103 20.73 -12.27 -13.38
N LEU A 104 20.56 -12.65 -12.11
CA LEU A 104 21.66 -13.14 -11.27
C LEU A 104 22.24 -14.46 -11.80
N SER A 105 21.37 -15.35 -12.29
CA SER A 105 21.78 -16.64 -12.88
C SER A 105 22.63 -16.43 -14.14
N LEU A 106 22.24 -15.49 -15.01
CA LEU A 106 23.02 -15.11 -16.19
C LEU A 106 24.37 -14.48 -15.82
N GLN A 107 24.42 -13.62 -14.80
CA GLN A 107 25.68 -13.04 -14.31
C GLN A 107 26.64 -14.11 -13.77
N LEU A 108 26.13 -15.11 -13.04
CA LEU A 108 26.91 -16.24 -12.56
C LEU A 108 27.45 -17.12 -13.70
N LEU A 109 26.64 -17.34 -14.75
CA LEU A 109 27.06 -18.11 -15.92
C LEU A 109 28.10 -17.37 -16.77
N LEU A 110 27.94 -16.06 -16.94
CA LEU A 110 28.91 -15.22 -17.67
C LEU A 110 30.22 -15.07 -16.90
N GLY A 111 30.17 -14.85 -15.58
CA GLY A 111 31.36 -14.77 -14.74
C GLY A 111 32.18 -16.06 -14.68
N LYS A 112 31.56 -17.22 -14.90
CA LYS A 112 32.28 -18.51 -15.02
C LYS A 112 33.02 -18.66 -16.35
N LYS A 113 32.50 -18.09 -17.44
CA LYS A 113 33.15 -18.18 -18.76
C LYS A 113 34.44 -17.36 -18.88
N GLU A 114 34.60 -16.29 -18.08
CA GLU A 114 35.83 -15.48 -18.10
C GLU A 114 36.98 -16.07 -17.28
N LEU A 115 36.73 -17.09 -16.44
CA LEU A 115 37.75 -17.76 -15.62
C LEU A 115 38.30 -19.04 -16.26
N GLU A 116 37.71 -19.52 -17.36
CA GLU A 116 38.11 -20.73 -18.08
C GLU A 116 38.78 -20.44 -19.44
N GLY A 117 39.13 -19.17 -19.73
CA GLY A 117 39.78 -18.71 -20.97
C GLY A 117 41.26 -18.40 -20.82
#